data_AF-A0A1I1LX12-F1
#
_entry.id   AF-A0A1I1LX12-F1
#
_cell.length_a   1.000
_cell.length_b   1.000
_cell.length_c   1.000
_cell.angle_alpha   90.00
_cell.angle_beta   90.00
_cell.angle_gamma   90.00
#
_symmetry.space_group_name_H-M   'P 1'
#
loop_
_entity.id
_entity.type
_entity.pdbx_description
1 polymer ?
#
loop_
_entity_poly.entity_id
_entity_poly.type
_entity_poly.pdbx_seq_one_letter_code
_entity_poly.pdbx_strand_id
1 'polypeptide(L)'
;MYDPSARKRAKASLQVFGPGRRSVLPPLSKGLVGNPVIHPENPSAGTRDFVESLMAGLAADQNIRVRNEGVPDVRDFFQAHDIKLPDGVAIDPNVDTAPPMEPFFVWQDERVKVSATLVPHGKVFPNFAYRFDTADGSVVFSGDTAVSENLIRLAKGADILVHEVIDPAWVSEIVGPKPWDARQVALSRQLLDAHTTPEEVGSVAQRAGVKTLVLSHLVPGDTPRERWLKAQENFSGKLIIGQDLQQIGVGKPRP
;
A
#
# COMPACT_ATOMS: atom_id res chain seq x y z
N MET A 1 -24.38 23.68 -17.67
CA MET A 1 -24.31 23.19 -19.06
C MET A 1 -24.44 21.67 -18.99
N TYR A 2 -25.55 21.11 -19.46
CA TYR A 2 -25.81 19.67 -19.41
C TYR A 2 -24.91 18.97 -20.43
N ASP A 3 -24.02 18.08 -19.95
CA ASP A 3 -23.18 17.22 -20.78
C ASP A 3 -23.94 15.91 -21.08
N PRO A 4 -24.40 15.67 -22.32
CA PRO A 4 -25.13 14.46 -22.70
C PRO A 4 -24.31 13.17 -22.54
N SER A 5 -22.97 13.26 -22.46
CA SER A 5 -22.11 12.10 -22.22
C SER A 5 -22.20 11.58 -20.79
N ALA A 6 -22.76 12.35 -19.84
CA ALA A 6 -23.03 11.91 -18.48
C ALA A 6 -23.98 10.70 -18.43
N ARG A 7 -24.98 10.63 -19.32
CA ARG A 7 -25.88 9.46 -19.43
C ARG A 7 -25.23 8.25 -20.10
N LYS A 8 -24.26 8.45 -21.00
CA LYS A 8 -23.46 7.35 -21.60
C LYS A 8 -22.47 6.76 -20.59
N ARG A 9 -21.94 7.58 -19.67
CA ARG A 9 -21.16 7.16 -18.50
C ARG A 9 -21.99 6.52 -17.39
N ALA A 10 -23.33 6.54 -17.47
CA ALA A 10 -24.22 5.92 -16.48
C ALA A 10 -24.12 4.39 -16.39
N LYS A 11 -23.30 3.74 -17.24
CA LYS A 11 -22.92 2.32 -17.11
C LYS A 11 -21.49 2.09 -16.62
N ALA A 12 -20.69 3.16 -16.50
CA ALA A 12 -19.34 3.05 -15.97
C ALA A 12 -19.42 2.98 -14.43
N SER A 13 -18.62 2.10 -13.85
CA SER A 13 -18.42 2.00 -12.40
C SER A 13 -16.93 2.10 -12.12
N LEU A 14 -16.55 2.81 -11.06
CA LEU A 14 -15.21 2.75 -10.52
C LEU A 14 -15.15 1.63 -9.48
N GLN A 15 -14.36 0.60 -9.77
CA GLN A 15 -14.08 -0.46 -8.81
C GLN A 15 -12.99 0.01 -7.85
N VAL A 16 -13.25 -0.04 -6.56
CA VAL A 16 -12.32 0.36 -5.49
C VAL A 16 -12.04 -0.86 -4.62
N PHE A 17 -10.81 -1.36 -4.64
CA PHE A 17 -10.39 -2.48 -3.81
C PHE A 17 -9.37 -2.01 -2.80
N GLY A 18 -9.47 -2.50 -1.57
CA GLY A 18 -8.49 -2.20 -0.54
C GLY A 18 -8.66 -3.06 0.71
N PRO A 19 -7.94 -2.76 1.80
CA PRO A 19 -8.00 -3.54 3.01
C PRO A 19 -9.42 -3.58 3.60
N GLY A 20 -9.81 -4.78 4.04
CA GLY A 20 -11.00 -4.97 4.84
C GLY A 20 -10.81 -4.59 6.30
N ARG A 21 -11.85 -4.79 7.10
CA ARG A 21 -11.80 -4.50 8.53
C ARG A 21 -10.72 -5.30 9.25
N ARG A 22 -10.04 -4.65 10.19
CA ARG A 22 -9.17 -5.35 11.15
C ARG A 22 -10.04 -6.19 12.09
N SER A 23 -9.71 -7.47 12.27
CA SER A 23 -10.53 -8.42 13.05
C SER A 23 -10.51 -8.19 14.56
N VAL A 24 -9.42 -7.62 15.09
CA VAL A 24 -9.22 -7.33 16.52
C VAL A 24 -8.44 -6.04 16.68
N LEU A 25 -8.78 -5.24 17.70
CA LEU A 25 -8.06 -3.99 17.97
C LEU A 25 -6.60 -4.26 18.35
N PRO A 26 -5.67 -3.34 17.99
CA PRO A 26 -4.31 -3.36 18.50
C PRO A 26 -4.31 -3.37 20.04
N PRO A 27 -3.36 -4.09 20.68
CA PRO A 27 -3.23 -4.02 22.13
C PRO A 27 -2.80 -2.62 22.56
N LEU A 28 -3.13 -2.25 23.79
CA LEU A 28 -2.62 -1.03 24.40
C LEU A 28 -1.10 -1.06 24.47
N SER A 29 -0.48 0.07 24.17
CA SER A 29 0.95 0.26 24.41
C SER A 29 1.27 0.08 25.90
N LYS A 30 2.45 -0.48 26.18
CA LYS A 30 2.90 -0.74 27.56
C LYS A 30 2.81 0.53 28.42
N GLY A 31 2.09 0.45 29.53
CA GLY A 31 1.90 1.55 30.49
C GLY A 31 0.67 2.43 30.24
N LEU A 32 -0.05 2.25 29.13
CA LEU A 32 -1.36 2.86 28.95
C LEU A 32 -2.43 2.09 29.75
N VAL A 33 -3.36 2.84 30.34
CA VAL A 33 -4.47 2.32 31.15
C VAL A 33 -5.80 2.81 30.56
N GLY A 34 -6.81 1.95 30.54
CA GLY A 34 -8.10 2.21 29.89
C GLY A 34 -8.11 1.84 28.41
N ASN A 35 -9.28 1.82 27.77
CA ASN A 35 -9.43 1.44 26.37
C ASN A 35 -10.16 2.53 25.58
N PRO A 36 -9.52 3.67 25.25
CA PRO A 36 -10.11 4.66 24.38
C PRO A 36 -10.22 4.09 22.97
N VAL A 37 -11.41 3.62 22.62
CA VAL A 37 -11.75 3.16 21.27
C VAL A 37 -12.31 4.35 20.50
N ILE A 38 -11.60 4.77 19.45
CA ILE A 38 -12.08 5.80 18.54
C ILE A 38 -13.10 5.15 17.59
N HIS A 39 -14.25 5.80 17.37
CA HIS A 39 -15.37 5.25 16.58
C HIS A 39 -15.82 3.85 17.05
N PRO A 40 -16.34 3.69 18.29
CA PRO A 40 -16.71 2.39 18.84
C PRO A 40 -17.76 1.62 18.02
N GLU A 41 -18.55 2.32 17.20
CA GLU A 41 -19.50 1.74 16.24
C GLU A 41 -18.82 1.03 15.07
N ASN A 42 -17.64 1.47 14.67
CA ASN A 42 -16.83 0.85 13.62
C ASN A 42 -15.33 1.13 13.83
N PRO A 43 -14.70 0.50 14.83
CA PRO A 43 -13.36 0.88 15.29
C PRO A 43 -12.24 0.30 14.43
N SER A 44 -12.59 -0.31 13.29
CA SER A 44 -11.68 -1.02 12.40
C SER A 44 -12.17 -0.92 10.96
N ALA A 45 -12.66 0.26 10.58
CA ALA A 45 -13.24 0.55 9.27
C ALA A 45 -12.35 0.03 8.12
N GLY A 46 -12.97 -0.69 7.18
CA GLY A 46 -12.34 -1.14 5.95
C GLY A 46 -12.51 -0.13 4.81
N THR A 47 -12.11 -0.55 3.60
CA THR A 47 -12.22 0.25 2.38
C THR A 47 -13.66 0.58 2.03
N ARG A 48 -14.56 -0.40 2.16
CA ARG A 48 -15.99 -0.17 1.92
C ARG A 48 -16.55 0.86 2.88
N ASP A 49 -16.24 0.75 4.17
CA ASP A 49 -16.70 1.69 5.19
C ASP A 49 -16.18 3.11 4.93
N PHE A 50 -14.93 3.23 4.49
CA PHE A 50 -14.32 4.51 4.13
C PHE A 50 -15.08 5.20 2.99
N VAL A 51 -15.36 4.46 1.91
CA VAL A 51 -16.11 5.00 0.76
C VAL A 51 -17.55 5.34 1.15
N GLU A 52 -18.22 4.48 1.91
CA GLU A 52 -19.59 4.73 2.41
C GLU A 52 -19.63 5.98 3.31
N SER A 53 -18.64 6.15 4.19
CA SER A 53 -18.53 7.31 5.08
C SER A 53 -18.25 8.60 4.31
N LEU A 54 -17.41 8.57 3.28
CA LEU A 54 -17.16 9.71 2.40
C LEU A 54 -18.45 10.12 1.67
N MET A 55 -19.21 9.16 1.15
CA MET A 55 -20.49 9.44 0.52
C MET A 55 -21.50 10.03 1.51
N ALA A 56 -21.57 9.48 2.72
CA ALA A 56 -22.44 10.00 3.77
C ALA A 56 -22.06 11.44 4.19
N GLY A 57 -20.76 11.73 4.29
CA GLY A 57 -20.26 13.07 4.61
C GLY A 57 -20.62 14.13 3.56
N LEU A 58 -20.92 13.71 2.33
CA LEU A 58 -21.31 14.59 1.22
C LEU A 58 -22.84 14.65 1.00
N ALA A 59 -23.65 14.11 1.92
CA ALA A 59 -25.09 13.97 1.72
C ALA A 59 -25.82 15.30 1.43
N ALA A 60 -25.38 16.42 2.01
CA ALA A 60 -26.00 17.72 1.74
C ALA A 60 -25.83 18.16 0.28
N ASP A 61 -24.61 18.09 -0.26
CA ASP A 61 -24.31 18.39 -1.67
C ASP A 61 -25.02 17.41 -2.61
N GLN A 62 -24.98 16.12 -2.29
CA GLN A 62 -25.67 15.08 -3.07
C GLN A 62 -27.18 15.33 -3.15
N ASN A 63 -27.82 15.74 -2.06
CA ASN A 63 -29.25 16.05 -2.07
C ASN A 63 -29.58 17.25 -2.96
N ILE A 64 -28.75 18.31 -2.96
CA ILE A 64 -28.92 19.45 -3.87
C ILE A 64 -28.80 18.96 -5.33
N ARG A 65 -27.72 18.27 -5.64
CA ARG A 65 -27.41 17.80 -6.99
C ARG A 65 -28.48 16.86 -7.53
N VAL A 66 -28.85 15.83 -6.77
CA VAL A 66 -29.81 14.82 -7.25
C VAL A 66 -31.24 15.36 -7.27
N ARG A 67 -31.68 16.05 -6.21
CA ARG A 67 -33.09 16.46 -6.08
C ARG A 67 -33.41 17.77 -6.80
N ASN A 68 -32.49 18.73 -6.79
CA ASN A 68 -32.72 20.06 -7.38
C ASN A 68 -32.15 20.16 -8.82
N GLU A 69 -30.96 19.62 -9.06
CA GLU A 69 -30.31 19.74 -10.38
C GLU A 69 -30.59 18.54 -11.30
N GLY A 70 -31.13 17.45 -10.76
CA GLY A 70 -31.48 16.25 -11.53
C GLY A 70 -30.28 15.47 -12.05
N VAL A 71 -29.10 15.61 -11.43
CA VAL A 71 -27.94 14.79 -11.80
C VAL A 71 -28.10 13.35 -11.28
N PRO A 72 -27.49 12.35 -11.94
CA PRO A 72 -27.54 10.97 -11.49
C PRO A 72 -26.98 10.80 -10.08
N ASP A 73 -27.55 9.83 -9.36
CA ASP A 73 -27.00 9.37 -8.09
C ASP A 73 -25.63 8.72 -8.33
N VAL A 74 -24.58 9.33 -7.77
CA VAL A 74 -23.20 8.86 -7.94
C VAL A 74 -22.82 7.75 -6.97
N ARG A 75 -23.69 7.38 -6.03
CA ARG A 75 -23.40 6.29 -5.08
C ARG A 75 -23.21 4.96 -5.81
N ASP A 76 -23.99 4.72 -6.86
CA ASP A 76 -23.86 3.50 -7.68
C ASP A 76 -22.62 3.51 -8.59
N PHE A 77 -21.95 4.66 -8.75
CA PHE A 77 -20.70 4.75 -9.52
C PHE A 77 -19.53 4.11 -8.78
N PHE A 78 -19.45 4.28 -7.45
CA PHE A 78 -18.35 3.75 -6.65
C PHE A 78 -18.70 2.35 -6.13
N GLN A 79 -18.00 1.35 -6.65
CA GLN A 79 -18.17 -0.05 -6.24
C GLN A 79 -16.98 -0.44 -5.36
N ALA A 80 -17.15 -0.24 -4.05
CA ALA A 80 -16.09 -0.46 -3.06
C ALA A 80 -16.12 -1.88 -2.49
N HIS A 81 -14.94 -2.50 -2.42
CA HIS A 81 -14.74 -3.89 -2.01
C HIS A 81 -13.62 -3.97 -0.97
N ASP A 82 -13.94 -4.61 0.14
CA ASP A 82 -12.92 -5.10 1.06
C ASP A 82 -12.28 -6.36 0.47
N ILE A 83 -10.96 -6.35 0.32
CA ILE A 83 -10.20 -7.53 -0.11
C ILE A 83 -10.32 -8.60 0.98
N LYS A 84 -10.92 -9.73 0.61
CA LYS A 84 -11.03 -10.90 1.49
C LYS A 84 -9.76 -11.72 1.40
N LEU A 85 -9.23 -12.07 2.57
CA LEU A 85 -8.10 -13.00 2.66
C LEU A 85 -8.56 -14.42 2.27
N PRO A 86 -7.67 -15.26 1.71
CA PRO A 86 -7.99 -16.64 1.39
C PRO A 86 -8.48 -17.42 2.62
N ASP A 87 -9.43 -18.32 2.41
CA ASP A 87 -9.92 -19.20 3.47
C ASP A 87 -8.77 -20.06 4.04
N GLY A 88 -8.80 -20.31 5.36
CA GLY A 88 -7.82 -21.15 6.04
C GLY A 88 -6.51 -20.47 6.44
N VAL A 89 -6.30 -19.19 6.10
CA VAL A 89 -5.16 -18.42 6.62
C VAL A 89 -5.48 -17.95 8.04
N ALA A 90 -4.97 -18.68 9.04
CA ALA A 90 -5.13 -18.30 10.45
C ALA A 90 -4.22 -17.11 10.77
N ILE A 91 -4.82 -15.94 11.00
CA ILE A 91 -4.09 -14.70 11.28
C ILE A 91 -4.58 -14.09 12.58
N ASP A 92 -3.66 -13.88 13.52
CA ASP A 92 -3.83 -12.94 14.62
C ASP A 92 -3.00 -11.69 14.30
N PRO A 93 -3.63 -10.57 13.91
CA PRO A 93 -2.91 -9.36 13.50
C PRO A 93 -2.23 -8.64 14.67
N ASN A 94 -2.38 -9.12 15.90
CA ASN A 94 -1.61 -8.66 17.05
C ASN A 94 -0.31 -9.46 17.24
N VAL A 95 -0.21 -10.66 16.66
CA VAL A 95 0.96 -11.56 16.70
C VAL A 95 1.78 -11.44 15.41
N ASP A 96 1.16 -11.69 14.26
CA ASP A 96 1.81 -11.64 12.94
C ASP A 96 0.84 -11.06 11.91
N THR A 97 1.19 -9.90 11.36
CA THR A 97 0.36 -9.19 10.38
C THR A 97 0.56 -9.70 8.95
N ALA A 98 1.58 -10.52 8.70
CA ALA A 98 1.90 -11.04 7.37
C ALA A 98 2.54 -12.43 7.43
N PRO A 99 1.82 -13.45 7.95
CA PRO A 99 2.36 -14.80 8.00
C PRO A 99 2.67 -15.33 6.59
N PRO A 100 3.56 -16.32 6.46
CA PRO A 100 3.91 -16.90 5.17
C PRO A 100 2.67 -17.33 4.38
N MET A 101 2.52 -16.80 3.17
CA MET A 101 1.40 -17.12 2.29
C MET A 101 1.80 -17.07 0.81
N GLU A 102 0.97 -17.72 -0.01
CA GLU A 102 1.01 -17.58 -1.45
C GLU A 102 0.26 -16.32 -1.89
N PRO A 103 0.72 -15.65 -2.96
CA PRO A 103 -0.06 -14.62 -3.63
C PRO A 103 -1.44 -15.13 -4.00
N PHE A 104 -2.45 -14.28 -3.86
CA PHE A 104 -3.83 -14.61 -4.18
C PHE A 104 -4.44 -13.59 -5.14
N PHE A 105 -5.47 -14.04 -5.87
CA PHE A 105 -6.20 -13.22 -6.83
C PHE A 105 -7.05 -12.16 -6.14
N VAL A 106 -7.04 -10.93 -6.68
CA VAL A 106 -7.90 -9.83 -6.21
C VAL A 106 -8.95 -9.48 -7.27
N TRP A 107 -8.50 -9.21 -8.50
CA TRP A 107 -9.38 -8.72 -9.56
C TRP A 107 -8.77 -8.92 -10.95
N GLN A 108 -9.61 -8.97 -11.99
CA GLN A 108 -9.14 -8.90 -13.39
C GLN A 108 -10.20 -8.31 -14.32
N ASP A 109 -9.73 -7.75 -15.42
CA ASP A 109 -10.48 -7.50 -16.65
C ASP A 109 -9.69 -7.99 -17.88
N GLU A 110 -10.07 -7.56 -19.08
CA GLU A 110 -9.40 -7.92 -20.33
C GLU A 110 -7.97 -7.37 -20.45
N ARG A 111 -7.56 -6.42 -19.61
CA ARG A 111 -6.29 -5.68 -19.72
C ARG A 111 -5.32 -5.99 -18.61
N VAL A 112 -5.81 -6.32 -17.42
CA VAL A 112 -4.97 -6.53 -16.24
C VAL A 112 -5.51 -7.62 -15.34
N LYS A 113 -4.59 -8.43 -14.80
CA LYS A 113 -4.83 -9.30 -13.66
C LYS A 113 -4.10 -8.75 -12.45
N VAL A 114 -4.81 -8.66 -11.33
CA VAL A 114 -4.30 -8.15 -10.06
C VAL A 114 -4.25 -9.28 -9.04
N SER A 115 -3.06 -9.50 -8.48
CA SER A 115 -2.84 -10.39 -7.34
C SER A 115 -2.28 -9.60 -6.17
N ALA A 116 -2.47 -10.07 -4.94
CA ALA A 116 -1.95 -9.44 -3.74
C ALA A 116 -1.36 -10.46 -2.77
N THR A 117 -0.63 -9.96 -1.77
CA THR A 117 -0.17 -10.71 -0.62
C THR A 117 -0.09 -9.80 0.61
N LEU A 118 -0.16 -10.37 1.81
CA LEU A 118 0.05 -9.60 3.04
C LEU A 118 1.53 -9.24 3.20
N VAL A 119 1.78 -8.01 3.61
CA VAL A 119 3.12 -7.48 3.88
C VAL A 119 3.18 -6.76 5.24
N PRO A 120 4.26 -6.94 6.02
CA PRO A 120 4.34 -6.44 7.39
C PRO A 120 4.63 -4.93 7.41
N HIS A 121 3.83 -4.17 8.14
CA HIS A 121 4.07 -2.74 8.37
C HIS A 121 3.69 -2.38 9.82
N GLY A 122 4.48 -2.91 10.76
CA GLY A 122 4.22 -2.80 12.19
C GLY A 122 2.86 -3.38 12.58
N LYS A 123 2.01 -2.54 13.17
CA LYS A 123 0.66 -2.93 13.59
C LYS A 123 -0.41 -2.71 12.52
N VAL A 124 -0.08 -2.21 11.33
CA VAL A 124 -1.07 -2.00 10.26
C VAL A 124 -1.52 -3.36 9.71
N PHE A 125 -2.83 -3.59 9.69
CA PHE A 125 -3.43 -4.80 9.12
C PHE A 125 -4.92 -4.58 8.79
N PRO A 126 -5.43 -5.12 7.66
CA PRO A 126 -4.66 -5.75 6.58
C PRO A 126 -3.76 -4.75 5.84
N ASN A 127 -2.59 -5.20 5.39
CA ASN A 127 -1.65 -4.39 4.61
C ASN A 127 -1.13 -5.22 3.43
N PHE A 128 -1.15 -4.67 2.21
CA PHE A 128 -1.01 -5.45 0.99
C PHE A 128 0.05 -4.88 0.04
N ALA A 129 0.82 -5.78 -0.54
CA ALA A 129 1.50 -5.54 -1.81
C ALA A 129 0.63 -6.05 -2.97
N TYR A 130 0.78 -5.44 -4.14
CA TYR A 130 0.00 -5.75 -5.34
C TYR A 130 0.88 -6.02 -6.53
N ARG A 131 0.52 -7.04 -7.33
CA ARG A 131 1.09 -7.33 -8.62
C ARG A 131 0.05 -7.14 -9.72
N PHE A 132 0.43 -6.41 -10.74
CA PHE A 132 -0.34 -6.16 -11.95
C PHE A 132 0.35 -6.86 -13.11
N ASP A 133 -0.30 -7.86 -13.68
CA ASP A 133 0.15 -8.53 -14.90
C ASP A 133 -0.70 -8.04 -16.08
N THR A 134 -0.04 -7.56 -17.12
CA THR A 134 -0.65 -7.03 -18.36
C THR A 134 -0.01 -7.67 -19.59
N ALA A 135 -0.55 -7.42 -20.78
CA ALA A 135 0.06 -7.86 -22.03
C ALA A 135 1.44 -7.22 -22.30
N ASP A 136 1.69 -6.02 -21.76
CA ASP A 136 2.94 -5.28 -21.95
C ASP A 136 4.03 -5.70 -20.92
N GLY A 137 3.63 -6.30 -19.80
CA GLY A 137 4.54 -6.74 -18.74
C GLY A 137 3.90 -6.69 -17.36
N SER A 138 4.74 -6.83 -16.32
CA SER A 138 4.33 -6.97 -14.93
C SER A 138 4.96 -5.91 -14.01
N VAL A 139 4.13 -5.32 -13.14
CA VAL A 139 4.55 -4.31 -12.16
C VAL A 139 4.08 -4.74 -10.78
N VAL A 140 4.98 -4.67 -9.79
CA VAL A 140 4.65 -4.91 -8.39
C VAL A 140 4.84 -3.63 -7.59
N PHE A 141 3.87 -3.32 -6.74
CA PHE A 141 3.94 -2.25 -5.74
C PHE A 141 4.01 -2.90 -4.37
N SER A 142 5.04 -2.55 -3.59
CA SER A 142 5.24 -3.12 -2.24
C SER A 142 4.18 -2.68 -1.24
N GLY A 143 3.59 -1.50 -1.43
CA GLY A 143 3.00 -0.76 -0.30
C GLY A 143 4.09 -0.32 0.68
N ASP A 144 3.70 0.08 1.89
CA ASP A 144 4.66 0.28 2.98
C ASP A 144 4.93 -1.06 3.63
N THR A 145 6.20 -1.42 3.83
CA THR A 145 6.59 -2.73 4.31
C THR A 145 8.03 -2.80 4.82
N ALA A 146 8.24 -3.63 5.83
CA ALA A 146 9.55 -4.21 6.12
C ALA A 146 9.91 -5.32 5.10
N VAL A 147 11.11 -5.89 5.20
CA VAL A 147 11.52 -7.03 4.36
C VAL A 147 10.52 -8.18 4.48
N SER A 148 9.98 -8.63 3.34
CA SER A 148 8.88 -9.60 3.30
C SER A 148 9.14 -10.72 2.30
N GLU A 149 9.17 -11.96 2.79
CA GLU A 149 9.23 -13.16 1.95
C GLU A 149 8.00 -13.33 1.06
N ASN A 150 6.84 -12.87 1.54
CA ASN A 150 5.61 -12.85 0.77
C ASN A 150 5.74 -11.89 -0.43
N LEU A 151 6.30 -10.70 -0.22
CA LEU A 151 6.56 -9.75 -1.31
C LEU A 151 7.57 -10.30 -2.31
N ILE A 152 8.66 -10.91 -1.85
CA ILE A 152 9.65 -11.53 -2.75
C ILE A 152 8.99 -12.61 -3.61
N ARG A 153 8.09 -13.42 -3.04
CA ARG A 153 7.31 -14.44 -3.77
C ARG A 153 6.36 -13.81 -4.79
N LEU A 154 5.63 -12.76 -4.40
CA LEU A 154 4.72 -12.01 -5.29
C LEU A 154 5.48 -11.37 -6.47
N ALA A 155 6.63 -10.74 -6.19
CA ALA A 155 7.45 -10.00 -7.14
C ALA A 155 8.32 -10.89 -8.03
N LYS A 156 8.28 -12.21 -7.86
CA LYS A 156 9.15 -13.14 -8.58
C LYS A 156 9.05 -12.94 -10.10
N GLY A 157 10.19 -12.56 -10.69
CA GLY A 157 10.36 -12.36 -12.13
C GLY A 157 9.60 -11.16 -12.72
N ALA A 158 9.12 -10.23 -11.89
CA ALA A 158 8.42 -9.05 -12.40
C ALA A 158 9.34 -8.12 -13.20
N ASP A 159 8.77 -7.37 -14.15
CA ASP A 159 9.56 -6.40 -14.93
C ASP A 159 9.97 -5.20 -14.08
N ILE A 160 9.05 -4.73 -13.22
CA ILE A 160 9.27 -3.59 -12.33
C ILE A 160 8.78 -3.93 -10.92
N LEU A 161 9.62 -3.69 -9.92
CA LEU A 161 9.23 -3.57 -8.52
C LEU A 161 9.33 -2.12 -8.10
N VAL A 162 8.19 -1.52 -7.74
CA VAL A 162 8.10 -0.21 -7.07
C VAL A 162 8.07 -0.48 -5.56
N HIS A 163 9.10 -0.03 -4.85
CA HIS A 163 9.29 -0.34 -3.44
C HIS A 163 9.49 0.90 -2.58
N GLU A 164 8.88 0.93 -1.40
CA GLU A 164 9.13 1.95 -0.37
C GLU A 164 10.57 1.89 0.16
N VAL A 165 11.10 3.02 0.64
CA VAL A 165 12.39 3.01 1.34
C VAL A 165 12.46 4.05 2.44
N ILE A 166 13.07 3.67 3.56
CA ILE A 166 13.40 4.58 4.66
C ILE A 166 14.92 4.76 4.79
N ASP A 167 15.37 5.98 5.01
CA ASP A 167 16.78 6.27 5.29
C ASP A 167 17.09 6.02 6.79
N PRO A 168 17.89 4.99 7.13
CA PRO A 168 18.23 4.71 8.53
C PRO A 168 19.07 5.81 9.20
N ALA A 169 19.80 6.63 8.41
CA ALA A 169 20.52 7.77 8.94
C ALA A 169 19.55 8.86 9.41
N TRP A 170 18.53 9.16 8.63
CA TRP A 170 17.46 10.08 9.03
C TRP A 170 16.73 9.59 10.29
N VAL A 171 16.43 8.30 10.39
CA VAL A 171 15.83 7.73 11.62
C VAL A 171 16.71 8.04 12.83
N SER A 172 18.03 7.90 12.70
CA SER A 172 18.95 8.23 13.78
C SER A 172 18.94 9.72 14.14
N GLU A 173 18.80 10.61 13.14
CA GLU A 173 18.73 12.06 13.32
C GLU A 173 17.45 12.46 14.09
N ILE A 174 16.27 11.93 13.72
CA ILE A 174 15.00 12.28 14.36
C ILE A 174 14.80 11.67 15.75
N VAL A 175 15.44 10.52 16.02
CA VAL A 175 15.40 9.88 17.35
C VAL A 175 16.26 10.67 18.35
N GLY A 176 17.33 11.31 17.87
CA GLY A 176 18.22 12.16 18.65
C GLY A 176 19.59 11.52 18.95
N PRO A 177 20.47 12.24 19.68
CA PRO A 177 21.84 11.80 19.92
C PRO A 177 21.90 10.53 20.78
N LYS A 178 22.93 9.71 20.53
CA LYS A 178 23.23 8.50 21.31
C LYS A 178 24.04 8.85 22.58
N PRO A 179 23.98 8.04 23.66
CA PRO A 179 23.21 6.79 23.79
C PRO A 179 21.72 7.04 23.92
N TRP A 180 20.91 6.14 23.35
CA TRP A 180 19.46 6.23 23.39
C TRP A 180 18.89 5.65 24.69
N ASP A 181 17.86 6.32 25.23
CA ASP A 181 17.03 5.74 26.27
C ASP A 181 16.07 4.68 25.72
N ALA A 182 15.31 4.02 26.62
CA ALA A 182 14.38 2.96 26.23
C ALA A 182 13.28 3.42 25.26
N ARG A 183 12.84 4.68 25.34
CA ARG A 183 11.82 5.25 24.46
C ARG A 183 12.39 5.52 23.08
N GLN A 184 13.58 6.09 23.00
CA GLN A 184 14.29 6.34 21.75
C GLN A 184 14.62 5.04 21.02
N VAL A 185 15.06 4.01 21.73
CA VAL A 185 15.26 2.67 21.16
C VAL A 185 13.95 2.10 20.59
N ALA A 186 12.84 2.24 21.33
CA ALA A 186 11.55 1.76 20.87
C ALA A 186 11.06 2.51 19.61
N LEU A 187 11.25 3.83 19.55
CA LEU A 187 10.91 4.64 18.38
C LEU A 187 11.74 4.25 17.15
N SER A 188 13.06 4.12 17.30
CA SER A 188 13.94 3.70 16.22
C SER A 188 13.56 2.33 15.68
N ARG A 189 13.28 1.36 16.56
CA ARG A 189 12.80 0.02 16.17
C ARG A 189 11.46 0.09 15.46
N GLN A 190 10.49 0.85 15.99
CA GLN A 190 9.18 0.97 15.35
C GLN A 190 9.27 1.46 13.90
N LEU A 191 10.18 2.40 13.62
CA LEU A 191 10.39 2.92 12.26
C LEU A 191 11.12 1.89 11.38
N LEU A 192 12.23 1.34 11.85
CA LEU A 192 13.04 0.43 11.03
C LEU A 192 12.42 -0.96 10.85
N ASP A 193 11.67 -1.46 11.84
CA ASP A 193 11.01 -2.77 11.77
C ASP A 193 9.70 -2.72 10.94
N ALA A 194 9.24 -1.53 10.54
CA ALA A 194 8.02 -1.34 9.74
C ALA A 194 8.31 -0.97 8.28
N HIS A 195 9.57 -0.67 7.94
CA HIS A 195 9.98 -0.11 6.65
C HIS A 195 11.23 -0.85 6.12
N THR A 196 11.62 -0.59 4.88
CA THR A 196 12.77 -1.25 4.25
C THR A 196 13.90 -0.25 3.98
N THR A 197 15.14 -0.58 4.37
CA THR A 197 16.30 0.28 4.10
C THR A 197 16.81 0.14 2.66
N PRO A 198 17.65 1.08 2.15
CA PRO A 198 18.23 1.00 0.81
C PRO A 198 19.01 -0.30 0.58
N GLU A 199 19.85 -0.70 1.53
CA GLU A 199 20.64 -1.93 1.45
C GLU A 199 19.75 -3.18 1.37
N GLU A 200 18.65 -3.21 2.15
CA GLU A 200 17.69 -4.31 2.18
C GLU A 200 16.84 -4.39 0.91
N VAL A 201 16.34 -3.26 0.41
CA VAL A 201 15.47 -3.25 -0.78
C VAL A 201 16.22 -3.75 -2.01
N GLY A 202 17.53 -3.48 -2.12
CA GLY A 202 18.38 -4.04 -3.16
C GLY A 202 18.38 -5.57 -3.12
N SER A 203 18.55 -6.14 -1.93
CA SER A 203 18.50 -7.59 -1.71
C SER A 203 17.11 -8.17 -2.01
N VAL A 204 16.03 -7.50 -1.60
CA VAL A 204 14.64 -7.89 -1.94
C VAL A 204 14.46 -7.99 -3.46
N ALA A 205 14.85 -6.95 -4.20
CA ALA A 205 14.75 -6.91 -5.66
C ALA A 205 15.59 -8.01 -6.32
N GLN A 206 16.82 -8.22 -5.85
CA GLN A 206 17.72 -9.26 -6.36
C GLN A 206 17.16 -10.66 -6.14
N ARG A 207 16.60 -10.93 -4.96
CA ARG A 207 15.98 -12.22 -4.61
C ARG A 207 14.67 -12.46 -5.37
N ALA A 208 13.89 -11.42 -5.62
CA ALA A 208 12.72 -11.49 -6.48
C ALA A 208 13.08 -11.69 -7.96
N GLY A 209 14.33 -11.38 -8.36
CA GLY A 209 14.78 -11.51 -9.74
C GLY A 209 14.08 -10.53 -10.69
N VAL A 210 13.75 -9.33 -10.19
CA VAL A 210 13.12 -8.30 -11.02
C VAL A 210 14.12 -7.60 -11.92
N LYS A 211 13.65 -7.06 -13.05
CA LYS A 211 14.54 -6.37 -14.01
C LYS A 211 14.86 -4.94 -13.59
N THR A 212 13.85 -4.24 -13.06
CA THR A 212 13.94 -2.84 -12.62
C THR A 212 13.43 -2.71 -11.19
N LEU A 213 14.22 -2.06 -10.32
CA LEU A 213 13.81 -1.60 -9.01
C LEU A 213 13.56 -0.09 -9.08
N VAL A 214 12.36 0.35 -8.73
CA VAL A 214 11.99 1.76 -8.61
C VAL A 214 11.80 2.06 -7.13
N LEU A 215 12.61 2.94 -6.58
CA LEU A 215 12.42 3.43 -5.22
C LEU A 215 11.34 4.51 -5.23
N SER A 216 10.31 4.32 -4.42
CA SER A 216 9.22 5.27 -4.18
C SER A 216 9.03 5.43 -2.68
N HIS A 217 8.06 6.25 -2.25
CA HIS A 217 7.81 6.54 -0.83
C HIS A 217 9.12 6.77 -0.06
N LEU A 218 9.93 7.73 -0.55
CA LEU A 218 11.24 8.04 0.02
C LEU A 218 11.01 8.69 1.39
N VAL A 219 11.44 8.04 2.46
CA VAL A 219 11.28 8.55 3.83
C VAL A 219 12.65 8.92 4.43
N PRO A 220 12.95 10.22 4.59
CA PRO A 220 12.19 11.39 4.15
C PRO A 220 12.42 11.66 2.65
N GLY A 221 11.55 12.49 2.06
CA GLY A 221 11.60 12.79 0.62
C GLY A 221 12.79 13.65 0.19
N ASP A 222 13.44 14.34 1.12
CA ASP A 222 14.57 15.24 0.89
C ASP A 222 15.95 14.61 1.18
N THR A 223 15.98 13.30 1.47
CA THR A 223 17.24 12.56 1.63
C THR A 223 18.13 12.68 0.37
N PRO A 224 19.43 12.97 0.53
CA PRO A 224 20.38 13.03 -0.57
C PRO A 224 20.36 11.76 -1.43
N ARG A 225 20.36 11.94 -2.75
CA ARG A 225 20.22 10.86 -3.74
C ARG A 225 21.23 9.73 -3.52
N GLU A 226 22.43 10.06 -3.06
CA GLU A 226 23.53 9.13 -2.84
C GLU A 226 23.21 8.08 -1.78
N ARG A 227 22.39 8.41 -0.78
CA ARG A 227 21.97 7.44 0.26
C ARG A 227 21.06 6.35 -0.34
N TRP A 228 20.25 6.70 -1.33
CA TRP A 228 19.38 5.76 -2.04
C TRP A 228 20.14 4.83 -3.00
N LEU A 229 21.31 5.25 -3.50
CA LEU A 229 22.12 4.45 -4.42
C LEU A 229 22.66 3.16 -3.78
N LYS A 230 22.68 3.07 -2.46
CA LYS A 230 23.07 1.85 -1.74
C LYS A 230 22.22 0.62 -2.10
N ALA A 231 20.99 0.81 -2.59
CA ALA A 231 20.19 -0.28 -3.14
C ALA A 231 20.87 -1.01 -4.30
N GLN A 232 21.73 -0.33 -5.06
CA GLN A 232 22.48 -0.92 -6.17
C GLN A 232 23.60 -1.86 -5.68
N GLU A 233 24.07 -1.76 -4.42
CA GLU A 233 25.13 -2.62 -3.89
C GLU A 233 24.69 -4.10 -3.86
N ASN A 234 23.40 -4.33 -3.60
CA ASN A 234 22.81 -5.67 -3.50
C ASN A 234 21.89 -6.02 -4.67
N PHE A 235 21.81 -5.18 -5.72
CA PHE A 235 20.94 -5.39 -6.87
C PHE A 235 21.69 -5.16 -8.18
N SER A 236 21.71 -6.18 -9.04
CA SER A 236 22.40 -6.11 -10.33
C SER A 236 21.55 -5.55 -11.49
N GLY A 237 20.23 -5.39 -11.27
CA GLY A 237 19.32 -4.85 -12.28
C GLY A 237 19.31 -3.32 -12.33
N LYS A 238 18.33 -2.76 -13.04
CA LYS A 238 18.20 -1.31 -13.24
C LYS A 238 17.57 -0.65 -12.00
N LEU A 239 18.32 0.22 -11.31
CA LEU A 239 17.76 1.07 -10.26
C LEU A 239 17.23 2.39 -10.81
N ILE A 240 16.05 2.80 -10.36
CA ILE A 240 15.47 4.12 -10.59
C ILE A 240 15.10 4.70 -9.23
N ILE A 241 15.64 5.87 -8.90
CA ILE A 241 15.16 6.65 -7.75
C ILE A 241 14.01 7.52 -8.26
N GLY A 242 12.80 7.22 -7.80
CA GLY A 242 11.55 7.83 -8.24
C GLY A 242 11.53 9.35 -8.02
N GLN A 243 10.80 10.05 -8.90
CA GLN A 243 10.53 11.48 -8.79
C GLN A 243 9.07 11.75 -9.12
N ASP A 244 8.53 12.81 -8.54
CA ASP A 244 7.18 13.27 -8.86
C ASP A 244 7.02 13.47 -10.38
N LEU A 245 5.87 13.02 -10.89
CA LEU A 245 5.50 13.07 -12.31
C LEU A 245 6.39 12.23 -13.26
N GLN A 246 7.33 11.44 -12.74
CA GLN A 246 8.15 10.56 -13.56
C GLN A 246 7.30 9.48 -14.25
N GLN A 247 7.56 9.25 -15.54
CA GLN A 247 6.93 8.18 -16.32
C GLN A 247 7.94 7.06 -16.58
N ILE A 248 7.55 5.83 -16.28
CA ILE A 248 8.36 4.64 -16.50
C ILE A 248 7.53 3.68 -17.35
N GLY A 249 8.00 3.42 -18.57
CA GLY A 249 7.33 2.50 -19.49
C GLY A 249 7.51 1.04 -19.07
N VAL A 250 6.48 0.23 -19.34
CA VAL A 250 6.49 -1.23 -19.19
C VAL A 250 6.40 -1.85 -20.58
N GLY A 251 7.19 -2.90 -20.84
CA GLY A 251 7.20 -3.57 -22.13
C GLY A 251 8.04 -2.87 -23.20
N LYS A 252 7.71 -3.14 -24.47
CA LYS A 252 8.39 -2.50 -25.61
C LYS A 252 7.77 -1.13 -25.90
N PRO A 253 8.58 -0.13 -26.30
CA PRO A 253 8.04 1.12 -26.82
C PRO A 253 7.07 0.81 -27.97
N ARG A 254 5.88 1.40 -27.94
CA ARG A 254 4.97 1.35 -29.10
C ARG A 254 5.55 2.27 -30.19
N PRO A 255 5.57 1.82 -31.45
CA PRO A 255 6.09 2.60 -32.57
C PRO A 255 5.33 3.90 -32.81
#